data_AF-A0A3B0WVP0-F1
#
_entry.id   AF-A0A3B0WVP0-F1
#
_cell.length_a   1.000
_cell.length_b   1.000
_cell.length_c   1.000
_cell.angle_alpha   90.00
_cell.angle_beta   90.00
_cell.angle_gamma   90.00
#
_symmetry.space_group_name_H-M   'P 1'
#
loop_
_entity.id
_entity.type
_entity.pdbx_description
1 polymer ?
#
loop_
_entity_poly.entity_id
_entity_poly.type
_entity_poly.pdbx_seq_one_letter_code
_entity_poly.pdbx_strand_id
1 'polypeptide(L)'
;MSRLAGCFETLKAENKKALIPFITAGDPYPSVTVNLMHDMVKAGASILELGVPFSDPMAEGPVIQLACERALKHNVSLKDVLTMVKEFRTTDNTTPIVIMGYTNPVEIMGYEIFAKAASEVGVDGLILVDLPPEEGAELISALKIHKIDMIYLLAP
;
A
#
# COMPACT_ATOMS: atom_id res chain seq x y z
N MET A 1 -8.43 -15.06 -8.20
CA MET A 1 -8.18 -15.07 -6.75
C MET A 1 -7.20 -13.94 -6.47
N SER A 2 -7.40 -13.09 -5.44
CA SER A 2 -6.45 -12.01 -5.14
C SER A 2 -5.12 -12.61 -4.65
N ARG A 3 -4.00 -11.89 -4.85
CA ARG A 3 -2.68 -12.36 -4.36
C ARG A 3 -2.68 -12.49 -2.84
N LEU A 4 -3.38 -11.60 -2.15
CA LEU A 4 -3.58 -11.63 -0.70
C LEU A 4 -4.22 -12.95 -0.25
N ALA A 5 -5.35 -13.34 -0.85
CA ALA A 5 -6.02 -14.59 -0.50
C ALA A 5 -5.11 -15.81 -0.74
N GLY A 6 -4.44 -15.88 -1.90
CA GLY A 6 -3.52 -16.98 -2.23
C GLY A 6 -2.29 -17.04 -1.31
N CYS A 7 -1.77 -15.89 -0.88
CA CYS A 7 -0.68 -15.80 0.09
C CYS A 7 -1.09 -16.40 1.44
N PHE A 8 -2.23 -15.99 1.99
CA PHE A 8 -2.71 -16.51 3.27
C PHE A 8 -3.07 -18.00 3.22
N GLU A 9 -3.64 -18.48 2.11
CA GLU A 9 -3.88 -19.92 1.92
C GLU A 9 -2.60 -20.74 1.93
N THR A 10 -1.56 -20.25 1.23
CA THR A 10 -0.24 -20.90 1.20
C THR A 10 0.39 -20.92 2.59
N LEU A 11 0.42 -19.77 3.28
CA LEU A 11 0.97 -19.67 4.64
C LEU A 11 0.23 -20.60 5.62
N LYS A 12 -1.10 -20.71 5.50
CA LYS A 12 -1.90 -21.61 6.32
C LYS A 12 -1.57 -23.08 6.03
N ALA A 13 -1.45 -23.46 4.76
CA ALA A 13 -1.08 -24.82 4.36
C ALA A 13 0.32 -25.21 4.87
N GLU A 14 1.24 -24.25 4.93
CA GLU A 14 2.60 -24.44 5.44
C GLU A 14 2.73 -24.26 6.97
N ASN A 15 1.63 -23.96 7.69
CA ASN A 15 1.63 -23.62 9.11
C ASN A 15 2.61 -22.48 9.47
N LYS A 16 2.73 -21.49 8.59
CA LYS A 16 3.55 -20.29 8.76
C LYS A 16 2.70 -19.07 9.14
N LYS A 17 3.34 -18.06 9.71
CA LYS A 17 2.74 -16.75 10.00
C LYS A 17 3.17 -15.76 8.91
N ALA A 18 2.28 -14.83 8.58
CA ALA A 18 2.62 -13.72 7.69
C ALA A 18 3.56 -12.74 8.40
N LEU A 19 4.59 -12.30 7.70
CA LEU A 19 5.40 -11.15 8.07
C LEU A 19 5.13 -10.03 7.07
N ILE A 20 4.66 -8.89 7.56
CA ILE A 20 4.23 -7.76 6.73
C ILE A 20 5.01 -6.52 7.16
N PRO A 21 6.17 -6.22 6.55
CA PRO A 21 6.88 -4.98 6.80
C PRO A 21 6.17 -3.79 6.14
N PHE A 22 6.19 -2.67 6.85
CA PHE A 22 5.77 -1.36 6.35
C PHE A 22 6.98 -0.48 6.05
N ILE A 23 6.93 0.23 4.92
CA ILE A 23 7.84 1.33 4.61
C ILE A 23 7.09 2.50 3.98
N THR A 24 7.54 3.73 4.25
CA THR A 24 7.09 4.91 3.53
C THR A 24 7.79 4.98 2.17
N ALA A 25 7.02 5.02 1.08
CA ALA A 25 7.55 5.20 -0.25
C ALA A 25 8.29 6.54 -0.34
N GLY A 26 9.48 6.54 -0.94
CA GLY A 26 10.31 7.74 -1.01
C GLY A 26 11.33 7.93 0.10
N ASP A 27 11.27 7.15 1.18
CA ASP A 27 12.18 7.26 2.32
C ASP A 27 13.40 6.30 2.19
N PRO A 28 14.65 6.75 2.40
CA PRO A 28 15.10 8.14 2.55
C PRO A 28 15.22 8.90 1.22
N TYR A 29 15.24 8.19 0.09
CA TYR A 29 15.22 8.75 -1.26
C TYR A 29 14.33 7.88 -2.17
N PRO A 30 13.64 8.45 -3.18
CA PRO A 30 12.77 7.69 -4.09
C PRO A 30 13.44 6.51 -4.78
N SER A 31 14.71 6.63 -5.15
CA SER A 31 15.46 5.58 -5.83
C SER A 31 15.73 4.33 -4.98
N VAL A 32 15.48 4.38 -3.67
CA VAL A 32 15.74 3.26 -2.75
C VAL A 32 14.54 2.33 -2.65
N THR A 33 13.31 2.84 -2.81
CA THR A 33 12.09 2.12 -2.45
C THR A 33 11.94 0.77 -3.14
N VAL A 34 12.08 0.71 -4.48
CA VAL A 34 11.86 -0.54 -5.24
C VAL A 34 12.89 -1.62 -4.90
N ASN A 35 14.17 -1.26 -4.80
CA ASN A 35 15.21 -2.21 -4.39
C ASN A 35 14.98 -2.71 -2.95
N LEU A 36 14.59 -1.82 -2.05
CA LEU A 36 14.27 -2.17 -0.67
C LEU A 36 13.07 -3.13 -0.59
N MET A 37 12.03 -2.92 -1.40
CA MET A 37 10.91 -3.86 -1.50
C MET A 37 11.39 -5.26 -1.90
N HIS A 38 12.26 -5.38 -2.92
CA HIS A 38 12.81 -6.68 -3.30
C HIS A 38 13.68 -7.31 -2.21
N ASP A 39 14.46 -6.51 -1.50
CA ASP A 39 15.31 -7.02 -0.41
C ASP A 39 14.48 -7.50 0.79
N MET A 40 13.35 -6.84 1.09
CA MET A 40 12.37 -7.33 2.07
C MET A 40 11.77 -8.68 1.68
N VAL A 41 11.41 -8.85 0.40
CA VAL A 41 10.91 -10.14 -0.11
C VAL A 41 11.98 -11.23 0.03
N LYS A 42 13.23 -10.96 -0.37
CA LYS A 42 14.35 -11.89 -0.19
C LYS A 42 14.59 -12.25 1.28
N ALA A 43 14.34 -11.31 2.19
CA ALA A 43 14.45 -11.51 3.63
C ALA A 43 13.24 -12.25 4.26
N GLY A 44 12.20 -12.54 3.49
CA GLY A 44 11.06 -13.36 3.91
C GLY A 44 9.75 -12.58 4.16
N ALA A 45 9.62 -11.34 3.67
CA ALA A 45 8.34 -10.63 3.69
C ALA A 45 7.28 -11.40 2.90
N SER A 46 6.11 -11.61 3.52
CA SER A 46 4.98 -12.31 2.89
C SER A 46 4.10 -11.37 2.08
N ILE A 47 3.91 -10.15 2.59
CA ILE A 47 3.12 -9.06 2.01
C ILE A 47 3.93 -7.78 2.24
N LEU A 48 3.88 -6.82 1.33
CA LEU A 48 4.49 -5.51 1.52
C LEU A 48 3.42 -4.46 1.77
N GLU A 49 3.60 -3.66 2.82
CA GLU A 49 2.83 -2.44 3.04
C GLU A 49 3.66 -1.22 2.62
N LEU A 50 3.10 -0.45 1.68
CA LEU A 50 3.76 0.71 1.10
C LEU A 50 2.98 1.97 1.47
N GLY A 51 3.56 2.77 2.35
CA GLY A 51 3.01 4.02 2.84
C GLY A 51 3.10 5.14 1.81
N VAL A 52 1.99 5.82 1.55
CA VAL A 52 1.94 7.06 0.76
C VAL A 52 2.27 8.22 1.71
N PRO A 53 3.36 8.98 1.47
CA PRO A 53 3.70 10.09 2.34
C PRO A 53 2.62 11.18 2.27
N PHE A 54 2.24 11.70 3.44
CA PHE A 54 1.18 12.70 3.59
C PHE A 54 1.64 13.85 4.49
N SER A 55 1.18 15.07 4.20
CA SER A 55 1.61 16.30 4.89
C SER A 55 1.14 16.38 6.33
N ASP A 56 -0.03 15.80 6.62
CA ASP A 56 -0.70 15.89 7.91
C ASP A 56 -0.94 14.49 8.50
N PRO A 57 0.11 13.70 8.79
CA PRO A 57 -0.02 12.30 9.22
C PRO A 57 -0.42 12.18 10.70
N MET A 58 -1.63 12.65 11.05
CA MET A 58 -2.10 12.78 12.42
C MET A 58 -2.28 11.44 13.16
N ALA A 59 -2.50 10.35 12.43
CA ALA A 59 -2.67 9.00 13.02
C ALA A 59 -1.33 8.30 13.30
N GLU A 60 -0.21 8.85 12.81
CA GLU A 60 1.08 8.18 12.83
C GLU A 60 1.96 8.56 14.02
N GLY A 61 2.77 7.61 14.48
CA GLY A 61 3.82 7.86 15.47
C GLY A 61 5.01 8.65 14.89
N PRO A 62 5.87 9.24 15.74
CA PRO A 62 6.94 10.16 15.32
C PRO A 62 7.93 9.57 14.30
N VAL A 63 8.15 8.25 14.34
CA VAL A 63 9.04 7.57 13.38
C VAL A 63 8.49 7.64 11.95
N ILE A 64 7.19 7.37 11.78
CA ILE A 64 6.54 7.40 10.47
C ILE A 64 6.32 8.84 10.01
N GLN A 65 6.00 9.77 10.92
CA GLN A 65 5.94 11.20 10.59
C GLN A 65 7.26 11.69 9.97
N LEU A 66 8.41 11.37 10.58
CA LEU A 66 9.73 11.73 10.05
C LEU A 66 10.05 11.04 8.71
N ALA A 67 9.56 9.82 8.48
CA ALA A 67 9.69 9.13 7.20
C ALA A 67 8.88 9.83 6.10
N CYS A 68 7.64 10.23 6.39
CA CYS A 68 6.81 11.06 5.51
C CYS A 68 7.50 12.38 5.18
N GLU A 69 8.03 13.10 6.19
CA GLU A 69 8.76 14.35 5.96
C GLU A 69 9.95 14.18 5.00
N ARG A 70 10.75 13.11 5.16
CA ARG A 70 11.88 12.82 4.28
C ARG A 70 11.43 12.53 2.84
N ALA A 71 10.40 11.71 2.67
CA ALA A 71 9.83 11.43 1.36
C ALA A 71 9.23 12.69 0.69
N LEU A 72 8.54 13.54 1.46
CA LEU A 72 7.93 14.78 0.96
C LEU A 72 8.97 15.83 0.55
N LYS A 73 10.18 15.85 1.12
CA LYS A 73 11.29 16.68 0.62
C LYS A 73 11.67 16.34 -0.82
N HIS A 74 11.33 15.14 -1.29
CA HIS A 74 11.50 14.70 -2.67
C HIS A 74 10.21 14.82 -3.51
N ASN A 75 9.17 15.47 -2.98
CA ASN A 75 7.85 15.63 -3.60
C ASN A 75 7.18 14.31 -3.99
N VAL A 76 7.44 13.23 -3.24
CA VAL A 76 6.83 11.92 -3.51
C VAL A 76 5.32 12.02 -3.29
N SER A 77 4.57 11.60 -4.31
CA SER A 77 3.12 11.64 -4.36
C SER A 77 2.52 10.23 -4.54
N LEU A 78 1.19 10.12 -4.40
CA LEU A 78 0.46 8.89 -4.70
C LEU A 78 0.78 8.33 -6.10
N LYS A 79 0.99 9.20 -7.10
CA LYS A 79 1.35 8.78 -8.48
C LYS A 79 2.73 8.17 -8.56
N ASP A 80 3.68 8.68 -7.77
CA ASP A 80 5.03 8.12 -7.69
C ASP A 80 5.00 6.75 -7.01
N VAL A 81 4.18 6.60 -5.96
CA VAL A 81 3.96 5.30 -5.31
C VAL A 81 3.41 4.27 -6.30
N LEU A 82 2.38 4.62 -7.08
CA LEU A 82 1.86 3.75 -8.13
C LEU A 82 2.93 3.39 -9.19
N THR A 83 3.82 4.33 -9.51
CA THR A 83 4.95 4.10 -10.43
C THR A 83 5.97 3.13 -9.84
N MET A 84 6.30 3.26 -8.54
CA MET A 84 7.18 2.33 -7.84
C MET A 84 6.60 0.91 -7.78
N VAL A 85 5.28 0.78 -7.55
CA VAL A 85 4.58 -0.52 -7.62
C VAL A 85 4.70 -1.11 -9.02
N LYS A 86 4.45 -0.31 -10.07
CA LYS A 86 4.59 -0.75 -11.46
C LYS A 86 6.01 -1.25 -11.76
N GLU A 87 7.02 -0.54 -11.28
CA GLU A 87 8.42 -0.92 -11.43
C GLU A 87 8.74 -2.24 -10.72
N PHE A 88 8.31 -2.39 -9.46
CA PHE A 88 8.48 -3.64 -8.69
C PHE A 88 7.84 -4.84 -9.40
N ARG A 89 6.66 -4.64 -9.99
CA ARG A 89 5.92 -5.68 -10.74
C ARG A 89 6.62 -6.15 -12.01
N THR A 90 7.63 -5.43 -12.51
CA THR A 90 8.41 -5.88 -13.67
C THR A 90 9.17 -7.18 -13.37
N THR A 91 9.55 -7.41 -12.11
CA THR A 91 10.33 -8.59 -11.70
C THR A 91 9.67 -9.44 -10.60
N ASP A 92 8.68 -8.92 -9.86
CA ASP A 92 7.92 -9.70 -8.88
C ASP A 92 6.40 -9.55 -9.09
N ASN A 93 5.80 -10.61 -9.66
CA ASN A 93 4.36 -10.67 -9.96
C ASN A 93 3.55 -11.44 -8.91
N THR A 94 4.17 -11.85 -7.81
CA THR A 94 3.58 -12.79 -6.83
C THR A 94 3.36 -12.18 -5.46
N THR A 95 4.29 -11.36 -4.96
CA THR A 95 4.22 -10.80 -3.61
C THR A 95 3.08 -9.78 -3.53
N PRO A 96 2.09 -9.94 -2.63
CA PRO A 96 1.00 -8.97 -2.51
C PRO A 96 1.51 -7.60 -2.04
N ILE A 97 0.96 -6.53 -2.62
CA ILE A 97 1.25 -5.15 -2.22
C ILE A 97 -0.02 -4.48 -1.70
N VAL A 98 0.08 -3.92 -0.50
CA VAL A 98 -0.96 -3.11 0.13
C VAL A 98 -0.48 -1.67 0.18
N ILE A 99 -1.27 -0.74 -0.35
CA ILE A 99 -1.02 0.68 -0.15
C ILE A 99 -1.63 1.11 1.18
N MET A 100 -0.88 1.83 2.00
CA MET A 100 -1.38 2.45 3.23
C MET A 100 -1.27 3.97 3.09
N GLY A 101 -2.33 4.71 3.45
CA GLY A 101 -2.32 6.17 3.33
C GLY A 101 -3.53 6.85 3.94
N TYR A 102 -3.76 8.08 3.51
CA TYR A 102 -4.87 8.94 3.93
C TYR A 102 -5.85 9.13 2.78
N THR A 103 -7.10 9.48 3.10
CA THR A 103 -8.20 9.58 2.15
C THR A 103 -8.01 10.73 1.17
N ASN A 104 -7.54 11.88 1.64
CA ASN A 104 -7.46 13.11 0.84
C ASN A 104 -6.68 12.97 -0.49
N PRO A 105 -5.45 12.39 -0.54
CA PRO A 105 -4.76 12.15 -1.82
C PRO A 105 -5.52 11.24 -2.80
N VAL A 106 -6.25 10.25 -2.27
CA VAL A 106 -7.03 9.29 -3.07
C VAL A 106 -8.31 9.95 -3.60
N GLU A 107 -8.99 10.75 -2.77
CA GLU A 107 -10.16 11.52 -3.14
C GLU A 107 -9.84 12.58 -4.20
N ILE A 108 -8.75 13.32 -4.05
CA ILE A 108 -8.28 14.32 -5.04
C ILE A 108 -7.99 13.67 -6.40
N MET A 109 -7.45 12.44 -6.41
CA MET A 109 -7.24 11.68 -7.64
C MET A 109 -8.57 11.21 -8.26
N GLY A 110 -9.63 11.08 -7.45
CA GLY A 110 -10.91 10.49 -7.78
C GLY A 110 -10.90 8.98 -7.55
N TYR A 111 -11.87 8.46 -6.79
CA TYR A 111 -11.90 7.07 -6.34
C TYR A 111 -11.85 6.04 -7.47
N GLU A 112 -12.63 6.23 -8.53
CA GLU A 112 -12.64 5.33 -9.69
C GLU A 112 -11.31 5.38 -10.47
N ILE A 113 -10.74 6.58 -10.63
CA ILE A 113 -9.47 6.78 -11.33
C ILE A 113 -8.33 6.12 -10.53
N PHE A 114 -8.33 6.31 -9.21
CA PHE A 114 -7.39 5.67 -8.31
C PHE A 114 -7.52 4.15 -8.36
N ALA A 115 -8.72 3.60 -8.14
CA ALA A 115 -8.95 2.15 -8.09
C ALA A 115 -8.50 1.47 -9.39
N LYS A 116 -8.82 2.07 -10.54
CA LYS A 116 -8.36 1.60 -11.84
C LYS A 116 -6.83 1.63 -11.94
N ALA A 117 -6.21 2.76 -11.66
CA ALA A 117 -4.76 2.93 -11.79
C ALA A 117 -3.98 2.00 -10.84
N ALA A 118 -4.45 1.85 -9.60
CA ALA A 118 -3.88 0.94 -8.60
C ALA A 118 -3.96 -0.53 -9.05
N SER A 119 -5.10 -0.94 -9.62
CA SER A 119 -5.25 -2.31 -10.14
C SER A 119 -4.36 -2.56 -11.35
N GLU A 120 -4.28 -1.60 -12.29
CA GLU A 120 -3.43 -1.69 -13.49
C GLU A 120 -1.94 -1.83 -13.16
N VAL A 121 -1.46 -1.18 -12.10
CA VAL A 121 -0.06 -1.33 -11.65
C VAL A 121 0.16 -2.52 -10.73
N GLY A 122 -0.89 -3.25 -10.32
CA GLY A 122 -0.79 -4.47 -9.53
C GLY A 122 -0.78 -4.29 -8.02
N VAL A 123 -1.46 -3.26 -7.51
CA VAL A 123 -1.83 -3.14 -6.08
C VAL A 123 -2.91 -4.17 -5.76
N ASP A 124 -2.81 -4.83 -4.61
CA ASP A 124 -3.74 -5.89 -4.20
C ASP A 124 -4.67 -5.43 -3.07
N GLY A 125 -4.26 -4.46 -2.25
CA GLY A 125 -5.08 -3.93 -1.17
C GLY A 125 -4.83 -2.46 -0.84
N LEU A 126 -5.77 -1.88 -0.09
CA LEU A 126 -5.72 -0.50 0.38
C LEU A 126 -6.08 -0.43 1.86
N ILE A 127 -5.28 0.30 2.64
CA ILE A 127 -5.57 0.75 4.00
C ILE A 127 -5.64 2.28 3.97
N LEU A 128 -6.78 2.84 4.37
CA LEU A 128 -6.91 4.27 4.64
C LEU A 128 -7.13 4.48 6.13
N VAL A 129 -6.17 5.14 6.78
CA VAL A 129 -6.14 5.25 8.26
C VAL A 129 -7.18 6.19 8.83
N ASP A 130 -7.70 7.09 8.00
CA ASP A 130 -8.68 8.13 8.34
C ASP A 130 -10.06 7.89 7.73
N LEU A 131 -10.29 6.75 7.05
CA LEU A 131 -11.59 6.42 6.44
C LEU A 131 -12.37 5.41 7.29
N PRO A 132 -13.39 5.85 8.05
CA PRO A 132 -14.27 4.92 8.73
C PRO A 132 -15.15 4.16 7.72
N PRO A 133 -15.56 2.91 8.01
CA PRO A 133 -16.39 2.10 7.12
C PRO A 133 -17.69 2.80 6.68
N GLU A 134 -18.27 3.63 7.55
CA GLU A 134 -19.51 4.36 7.32
C GLU A 134 -19.40 5.42 6.20
N GLU A 135 -18.19 5.94 5.96
CA GLU A 135 -17.93 7.01 4.98
C GLU A 135 -17.33 6.48 3.67
N GLY A 136 -16.89 5.22 3.63
CA GLY A 136 -16.14 4.65 2.49
C GLY A 136 -16.97 4.12 1.32
N ALA A 137 -18.29 4.23 1.33
CA ALA A 137 -19.18 3.49 0.40
C ALA A 137 -18.83 3.67 -1.10
N GLU A 138 -18.50 4.89 -1.51
CA GLU A 138 -18.14 5.20 -2.90
C GLU A 138 -16.80 4.55 -3.29
N LEU A 139 -15.76 4.75 -2.47
CA LEU A 139 -14.45 4.15 -2.68
C LEU A 139 -14.52 2.62 -2.67
N ILE A 140 -15.22 2.02 -1.70
CA ILE A 140 -15.37 0.56 -1.60
C ILE A 140 -15.99 -0.02 -2.88
N SER A 141 -16.98 0.68 -3.45
CA SER A 141 -17.63 0.27 -4.69
C SER A 141 -16.64 0.28 -5.86
N ALA A 142 -15.83 1.34 -5.99
CA ALA A 142 -14.78 1.43 -7.00
C ALA A 142 -13.70 0.33 -6.83
N LEU A 143 -13.17 0.15 -5.61
CA LEU A 143 -12.16 -0.88 -5.32
C LEU A 143 -12.65 -2.28 -5.67
N LYS A 144 -13.93 -2.59 -5.38
CA LYS A 144 -14.53 -3.90 -5.68
C LYS A 144 -14.60 -4.19 -7.17
N ILE A 145 -14.91 -3.18 -8.00
CA ILE A 145 -14.91 -3.31 -9.47
C ILE A 145 -13.51 -3.69 -9.97
N HIS A 146 -12.49 -3.06 -9.40
CA HIS A 146 -11.09 -3.23 -9.78
C HIS A 146 -10.34 -4.31 -9.00
N LYS A 147 -11.05 -5.08 -8.16
CA LYS A 147 -10.53 -6.21 -7.37
C LYS A 147 -9.38 -5.84 -6.43
N ILE A 148 -9.46 -4.67 -5.82
CA ILE A 148 -8.57 -4.25 -4.73
C ILE A 148 -9.28 -4.51 -3.41
N ASP A 149 -8.60 -5.19 -2.49
CA ASP A 149 -9.14 -5.52 -1.18
C ASP A 149 -9.06 -4.28 -0.26
N MET A 150 -10.21 -3.77 0.20
CA MET A 150 -10.25 -2.75 1.27
C MET A 150 -9.95 -3.41 2.61
N ILE A 151 -8.90 -2.97 3.29
CA ILE A 151 -8.46 -3.50 4.58
C ILE A 151 -8.86 -2.50 5.67
N TYR A 152 -9.72 -2.96 6.58
CA TYR A 152 -10.24 -2.15 7.67
C TYR A 152 -9.39 -2.29 8.94
N LEU A 153 -9.26 -1.19 9.67
CA LEU A 153 -8.72 -1.19 11.02
C LEU A 153 -9.83 -1.54 12.01
N LEU A 154 -9.51 -2.37 13.00
CA LEU A 154 -10.43 -2.74 14.09
C LEU A 154 -9.73 -2.52 15.42
N ALA A 155 -10.38 -1.81 16.34
CA ALA A 155 -9.95 -1.64 17.72
C ALA A 155 -10.71 -2.60 18.66
N PRO A 156 -10.14 -2.95 19.84
CA PRO A 156 -10.77 -3.84 20.82
C PRO A 156 -12.12 -3.36 21.39
#